data_AF-A0A7S3ABT4-F1
#
_entry.id   AF-A0A7S3ABT4-F1
#
_cell.length_a   1.000
_cell.length_b   1.000
_cell.length_c   1.000
_cell.angle_alpha   90.00
_cell.angle_beta   90.00
_cell.angle_gamma   90.00
#
_symmetry.space_group_name_H-M   'P 1'
#
loop_
_entity.id
_entity.type
_entity.pdbx_description
1 polymer ?
#
loop_
_entity_poly.entity_id
_entity_poly.type
_entity_poly.pdbx_seq_one_letter_code
_entity_poly.pdbx_strand_id
1 'polypeptide(L)'
;MARLRRGKPKFVPEVAAVSFSGAEALAAGKRVFYVTHLGAFELTRAGLTLGCVFPGVNVQADILDATRCRIVLPPGGAAAVETLSGPIVSGESQVALRTLLEAQLRAPPAPQALWESLAVDAPLRP
;
A
#
# COMPACT_ATOMS: atom_id res chain seq x y z
N MET A 1 -24.52 5.57 4.77
CA MET A 1 -23.27 5.26 4.02
C MET A 1 -22.98 3.77 4.13
N ALA A 2 -22.82 3.08 3.00
CA ALA A 2 -22.68 1.62 2.97
C ALA A 2 -21.22 1.21 3.23
N ARG A 3 -20.99 0.39 4.27
CA ARG A 3 -19.70 -0.25 4.54
C ARG A 3 -19.44 -1.36 3.53
N LEU A 4 -18.22 -1.45 3.02
CA LEU A 4 -17.75 -2.63 2.26
C LEU A 4 -17.87 -3.90 3.12
N ARG A 5 -18.42 -4.97 2.55
CA ARG A 5 -18.49 -6.27 3.24
C ARG A 5 -17.07 -6.81 3.42
N ARG A 6 -16.63 -6.97 4.68
CA ARG A 6 -15.28 -7.46 5.01
C ARG A 6 -15.17 -8.97 4.74
N GLY A 7 -14.25 -9.37 3.87
CA GLY A 7 -13.81 -10.76 3.70
C GLY A 7 -12.68 -11.14 4.67
N LYS A 8 -12.09 -12.33 4.51
CA LYS A 8 -10.92 -12.74 5.31
C LYS A 8 -9.75 -11.75 5.07
N PRO A 9 -9.08 -11.23 6.11
CA PRO A 9 -7.96 -10.31 5.95
C PRO A 9 -6.84 -10.95 5.14
N LYS A 10 -6.36 -10.25 4.10
CA LYS A 10 -5.18 -10.68 3.32
C LYS A 10 -3.86 -10.38 4.02
N PHE A 11 -3.87 -9.44 4.96
CA PHE A 11 -2.72 -8.98 5.73
C PHE A 11 -2.77 -9.65 7.11
N VAL A 12 -1.91 -10.65 7.30
CA VAL A 12 -1.80 -11.45 8.53
C VAL A 12 -0.39 -11.33 9.10
N PRO A 13 -0.22 -11.44 10.43
CA PRO A 13 1.10 -11.37 11.05
C PRO A 13 2.00 -12.53 10.64
N GLU A 14 1.44 -13.72 10.38
CA GLU A 14 2.21 -14.90 9.99
C GLU A 14 1.48 -15.68 8.89
N VAL A 15 2.21 -16.10 7.88
CA VAL A 15 1.72 -16.95 6.78
C VAL A 15 2.13 -18.40 7.00
N ALA A 16 1.28 -19.36 6.59
CA ALA A 16 1.57 -20.78 6.76
C ALA A 16 2.80 -21.28 5.96
N ALA A 17 3.16 -20.58 4.88
CA ALA A 17 4.37 -20.82 4.11
C ALA A 17 4.78 -19.54 3.37
N VAL A 18 6.08 -19.26 3.32
CA VAL A 18 6.63 -18.11 2.58
C VAL A 18 6.92 -18.53 1.14
N SER A 19 6.04 -18.21 0.21
CA SER A 19 6.28 -18.41 -1.24
C SER A 19 6.99 -17.23 -1.90
N PHE A 20 7.06 -16.08 -1.22
CA PHE A 20 7.75 -14.88 -1.67
C PHE A 20 8.29 -14.13 -0.45
N SER A 21 9.61 -13.92 -0.40
CA SER A 21 10.24 -13.13 0.67
C SER A 21 10.34 -11.66 0.25
N GLY A 22 9.51 -10.83 0.89
CA GLY A 22 9.58 -9.38 0.71
C GLY A 22 10.91 -8.79 1.16
N ALA A 23 11.49 -9.32 2.25
CA ALA A 23 12.78 -8.88 2.76
C ALA A 23 13.92 -9.11 1.75
N GLU A 24 13.97 -10.30 1.13
CA GLU A 24 14.95 -10.62 0.09
C GLU A 24 14.73 -9.78 -1.18
N ALA A 25 13.47 -9.53 -1.56
CA ALA A 25 13.16 -8.67 -2.70
C ALA A 25 13.67 -7.25 -2.48
N LEU A 26 13.47 -6.68 -1.27
CA LEU A 26 14.01 -5.38 -0.89
C LEU A 26 15.55 -5.38 -0.86
N ALA A 27 16.17 -6.43 -0.32
CA ALA A 27 17.64 -6.57 -0.29
C ALA A 27 18.23 -6.63 -1.70
N ALA A 28 17.53 -7.26 -2.64
CA ALA A 28 17.87 -7.31 -4.06
C ALA A 28 17.53 -6.01 -4.83
N GLY A 29 17.09 -4.94 -4.14
CA GLY A 29 16.74 -3.66 -4.76
C GLY A 29 15.47 -3.69 -5.60
N LYS A 30 14.63 -4.73 -5.45
CA LYS A 30 13.37 -4.84 -6.19
C LYS A 30 12.30 -3.98 -5.54
N ARG A 31 11.46 -3.39 -6.38
CA ARG A 31 10.24 -2.70 -5.95
C ARG A 31 9.07 -3.66 -6.02
N VAL A 32 8.31 -3.74 -4.93
CA VAL A 32 7.23 -4.71 -4.77
C VAL A 32 5.95 -3.94 -4.48
N PHE A 33 4.92 -4.18 -5.29
CA PHE A 33 3.61 -3.56 -5.13
C PHE A 33 2.54 -4.62 -4.86
N TYR A 34 1.69 -4.36 -3.87
CA TYR A 34 0.48 -5.11 -3.61
C TYR A 34 -0.71 -4.28 -4.08
N VAL A 35 -1.40 -4.75 -5.12
CA VAL A 35 -2.63 -4.12 -5.62
C VAL A 35 -3.83 -4.94 -5.18
N THR A 36 -4.80 -4.28 -4.56
CA THR A 36 -6.03 -4.91 -4.06
C THR A 36 -7.25 -4.16 -4.59
N HIS A 37 -8.46 -4.54 -4.17
CA HIS A 37 -9.67 -3.75 -4.46
C HIS A 37 -9.73 -2.42 -3.68
N LEU A 38 -8.87 -2.23 -2.67
CA LEU A 38 -8.84 -1.01 -1.85
C LEU A 38 -7.89 0.04 -2.43
N GLY A 39 -6.77 -0.41 -3.01
CA GLY A 39 -5.70 0.47 -3.44
C GLY A 39 -4.42 -0.28 -3.80
N ALA A 40 -3.38 0.50 -4.07
CA ALA A 40 -2.03 0.01 -4.32
C ALA A 40 -1.10 0.38 -3.15
N PHE A 41 -0.30 -0.59 -2.72
CA PHE A 41 0.65 -0.48 -1.62
C PHE A 41 2.04 -0.83 -2.12
N GLU A 42 3.06 -0.06 -1.74
CA GLU A 42 4.46 -0.39 -1.98
C GLU A 42 5.07 -1.00 -0.72
N LEU A 43 5.77 -2.12 -0.87
CA LEU A 43 6.57 -2.66 0.22
C LEU A 43 7.84 -1.82 0.38
N THR A 44 8.05 -1.30 1.57
CA THR A 44 9.26 -0.55 1.95
C THR A 44 9.84 -1.12 3.24
N ARG A 45 11.04 -0.69 3.63
CA ARG A 45 11.62 -1.05 4.94
C ARG A 45 10.81 -0.52 6.13
N ALA A 46 10.01 0.53 5.94
CA ALA A 46 9.15 1.07 6.99
C ALA A 46 7.82 0.29 7.14
N GLY A 47 7.45 -0.50 6.13
CA GLY A 47 6.18 -1.23 6.07
C GLY A 47 5.52 -1.09 4.69
N LEU A 48 4.20 -1.26 4.65
CA LEU A 48 3.43 -1.10 3.42
C LEU A 48 3.02 0.37 3.25
N THR A 49 3.65 1.07 2.32
CA THR A 49 3.31 2.46 2.02
C THR A 49 2.10 2.52 1.11
N LEU A 50 1.05 3.21 1.55
CA LEU A 50 -0.17 3.40 0.76
C LEU A 50 0.10 4.46 -0.33
N GLY A 51 0.13 4.02 -1.59
CA GLY A 51 0.37 4.90 -2.72
C GLY A 51 -0.91 5.58 -3.21
N CYS A 52 -2.00 4.82 -3.33
CA CYS A 52 -3.30 5.35 -3.74
C CYS A 52 -4.45 4.46 -3.26
N VAL A 53 -5.64 5.03 -3.23
CA VAL A 53 -6.90 4.30 -3.00
C VAL A 53 -7.81 4.39 -4.20
N PHE A 54 -8.72 3.42 -4.31
CA PHE A 54 -9.75 3.44 -5.35
C PHE A 54 -11.00 4.20 -4.90
N PRO A 55 -11.87 4.63 -5.83
CA PRO A 55 -13.02 5.46 -5.51
C PRO A 55 -13.95 4.80 -4.49
N GLY A 56 -14.38 5.58 -3.50
CA GLY A 56 -15.30 5.11 -2.45
C GLY A 56 -14.63 4.37 -1.30
N VAL A 57 -13.30 4.21 -1.30
CA VAL A 57 -12.54 3.63 -0.19
C VAL A 57 -12.26 4.70 0.87
N ASN A 58 -12.62 4.44 2.12
CA ASN A 58 -12.26 5.26 3.26
C ASN A 58 -10.96 4.74 3.89
N VAL A 59 -9.87 5.51 3.76
CA VAL A 59 -8.54 5.11 4.27
C VAL A 59 -8.57 4.67 5.73
N GLN A 60 -9.27 5.40 6.60
CA GLN A 60 -9.34 5.05 8.02
C GLN A 60 -10.13 3.77 8.24
N ALA A 61 -11.39 3.74 7.81
CA ALA A 61 -12.31 2.65 8.16
C ALA A 61 -12.05 1.35 7.37
N ASP A 62 -11.55 1.45 6.13
CA ASP A 62 -11.41 0.31 5.22
C ASP A 62 -9.98 -0.22 5.15
N ILE A 63 -8.97 0.58 5.53
CA ILE A 63 -7.56 0.16 5.50
C ILE A 63 -7.02 0.11 6.93
N LEU A 64 -6.90 1.25 7.61
CA LEU A 64 -6.19 1.35 8.89
C LEU A 64 -6.89 0.56 10.01
N ASP A 65 -8.21 0.70 10.15
CA ASP A 65 -9.00 -0.01 11.17
C ASP A 65 -9.32 -1.47 10.77
N ALA A 66 -8.94 -1.87 9.54
CA ALA A 66 -9.28 -3.17 8.96
C ALA A 66 -8.08 -4.13 8.90
N THR A 67 -6.87 -3.63 9.10
CA THR A 67 -5.63 -4.40 9.00
C THR A 67 -4.83 -4.35 10.29
N ARG A 68 -4.04 -5.41 10.53
CA ARG A 68 -3.04 -5.43 11.61
C ARG A 68 -1.64 -5.12 11.09
N CYS A 69 -1.45 -5.06 9.77
CA CYS A 69 -0.17 -4.70 9.19
C CYS A 69 0.09 -3.20 9.30
N ARG A 70 1.36 -2.84 9.44
CA ARG A 70 1.79 -1.45 9.48
C ARG A 70 1.62 -0.81 8.11
N ILE A 71 0.69 0.13 8.01
CA ILE A 71 0.48 0.95 6.82
C ILE A 71 1.16 2.30 7.03
N VAL A 72 2.06 2.65 6.12
CA VAL A 72 2.72 3.96 6.09
C VAL A 72 1.91 4.87 5.18
N LEU A 73 1.58 6.07 5.65
CA LEU A 73 0.84 7.06 4.89
C LEU A 73 1.79 8.12 4.30
N PRO A 74 1.41 8.79 3.20
CA PRO A 74 2.17 9.90 2.66
C PRO A 74 2.21 11.10 3.63
N PRO A 75 3.14 12.05 3.45
CA PRO A 75 3.11 13.34 4.14
C PRO A 75 1.73 14.00 3.98
N GLY A 76 1.09 14.37 5.09
CA GLY A 76 -0.31 14.86 5.11
C GLY A 76 -1.36 13.80 5.48
N GLY A 77 -0.93 12.56 5.77
CA GLY A 77 -1.77 11.51 6.35
C GLY A 77 -2.82 10.97 5.38
N ALA A 78 -3.93 10.47 5.92
CA ALA A 78 -4.97 9.79 5.14
C ALA A 78 -5.61 10.71 4.06
N ALA A 79 -5.64 12.02 4.30
CA ALA A 79 -6.19 13.00 3.38
C ALA A 79 -5.29 13.29 2.17
N ALA A 80 -3.99 12.99 2.27
CA ALA A 80 -3.02 13.19 1.19
C ALA A 80 -2.93 11.96 0.25
N VAL A 81 -3.67 10.90 0.53
CA VAL A 81 -3.69 9.70 -0.31
C VAL A 81 -4.49 9.99 -1.57
N GLU A 82 -3.84 9.86 -2.73
CA GLU A 82 -4.48 10.07 -4.02
C GLU A 82 -5.58 9.03 -4.25
N THR A 83 -6.76 9.50 -4.66
CA THR A 83 -7.85 8.62 -5.11
C THR A 83 -7.76 8.47 -6.62
N LEU A 84 -7.43 7.27 -7.08
CA LEU A 84 -7.44 6.96 -8.51
C LEU A 84 -8.87 7.05 -9.03
N SER A 85 -9.11 7.90 -10.02
CA SER A 85 -10.45 8.08 -10.59
C SER A 85 -10.77 6.93 -11.55
N GLY A 86 -11.71 6.06 -11.19
CA GLY A 86 -12.32 5.07 -12.11
C GLY A 86 -12.46 3.64 -11.55
N PRO A 87 -13.35 2.81 -12.13
CA PRO A 87 -13.49 1.40 -11.77
C PRO A 87 -12.32 0.57 -12.30
N ILE A 88 -11.46 0.06 -11.41
CA ILE A 88 -10.24 -0.73 -11.69
C ILE A 88 -10.42 -1.81 -12.78
N VAL A 89 -11.60 -2.43 -12.82
CA VAL A 89 -12.00 -3.46 -13.80
C VAL A 89 -12.62 -2.79 -15.04
N SER A 90 -11.97 -1.74 -15.54
CA SER A 90 -12.19 -1.20 -16.88
C SER A 90 -10.83 -0.99 -17.53
N GLY A 91 -10.76 -1.09 -18.86
CA GLY A 91 -9.49 -0.92 -19.59
C GLY A 91 -8.81 0.42 -19.29
N GLU A 92 -9.60 1.49 -19.09
CA GLU A 92 -9.10 2.83 -18.75
C GLU A 92 -8.43 2.88 -17.36
N SER A 93 -8.99 2.17 -16.38
CA SER A 93 -8.46 2.15 -15.02
C SER A 93 -7.21 1.28 -14.89
N GLN A 94 -7.06 0.24 -15.73
CA GLN A 94 -5.81 -0.52 -15.84
C GLN A 94 -4.68 0.35 -16.38
N VAL A 95 -4.99 1.22 -17.36
CA VAL A 95 -4.02 2.21 -17.88
C VAL A 95 -3.67 3.22 -16.80
N ALA A 96 -4.64 3.77 -16.07
CA ALA A 96 -4.37 4.72 -14.98
C ALA A 96 -3.49 4.13 -13.86
N LEU A 97 -3.81 2.91 -13.40
CA LEU A 97 -3.00 2.19 -12.41
C LEU A 97 -1.59 1.91 -12.95
N ARG A 98 -1.48 1.46 -14.21
CA ARG A 98 -0.19 1.21 -14.85
C ARG A 98 0.62 2.50 -14.95
N THR A 99 0.03 3.61 -15.38
CA THR A 99 0.71 4.91 -15.46
C THR A 99 1.18 5.38 -14.10
N LEU A 100 0.34 5.25 -13.06
CA LEU A 100 0.74 5.57 -11.68
C LEU A 100 1.87 4.67 -11.20
N LEU A 101 1.78 3.35 -11.41
CA LEU A 101 2.82 2.40 -11.02
C LEU A 101 4.11 2.64 -11.81
N GLU A 102 4.04 2.95 -13.10
CA GLU A 102 5.21 3.28 -13.92
C GLU A 102 5.83 4.63 -13.53
N ALA A 103 5.03 5.62 -13.14
CA ALA A 103 5.50 6.89 -12.62
C ALA A 103 6.17 6.70 -11.26
N GLN A 104 5.55 5.92 -10.37
CA GLN A 104 6.12 5.49 -9.10
C GLN A 104 7.42 4.75 -9.35
N LEU A 105 7.45 3.72 -10.22
CA LEU A 105 8.63 2.93 -10.60
C LEU A 105 9.79 3.79 -11.12
N ARG A 106 9.50 4.88 -11.83
CA ARG A 106 10.48 5.84 -12.36
C ARG A 106 10.90 6.90 -11.35
N ALA A 107 10.05 7.25 -10.39
CA ALA A 107 10.40 8.18 -9.33
C ALA A 107 11.54 7.59 -8.48
N PRO A 108 12.56 8.40 -8.11
CA PRO A 108 13.57 7.94 -7.17
C PRO A 108 12.86 7.53 -5.88
N PRO A 109 13.27 6.42 -5.24
CA PRO A 109 12.69 6.03 -3.96
C PRO A 109 12.81 7.21 -3.01
N ALA A 110 11.72 7.62 -2.36
CA ALA A 110 11.82 8.81 -1.52
C ALA A 110 12.89 8.58 -0.44
N PRO A 111 13.63 9.62 -0.05
CA PRO A 111 14.79 9.48 0.79
C PRO A 111 14.40 8.81 2.12
N GLN A 112 15.19 7.83 2.53
CA GLN A 112 15.01 7.01 3.74
C GLN A 112 14.58 7.84 4.97
N ALA A 113 15.20 9.01 5.17
CA ALA A 113 14.92 9.93 6.27
C ALA A 113 13.50 10.54 6.26
N LEU A 114 12.87 10.66 5.08
CA LEU A 114 11.49 11.12 4.94
C LEU A 114 10.50 10.07 5.46
N TRP A 115 10.85 8.78 5.36
CA TRP A 115 10.00 7.69 5.83
C TRP A 115 10.15 7.43 7.32
N GLU A 116 11.38 7.55 7.85
CA GLU A 116 11.67 7.37 9.28
C GLU A 116 10.98 8.42 10.16
N SER A 117 10.82 9.64 9.65
CA SER A 117 10.09 10.71 10.35
C SER A 117 8.56 10.56 10.32
N LEU A 118 8.01 9.78 9.39
CA LEU A 118 6.57 9.53 9.23
C LEU A 118 6.14 8.15 9.80
N ALA A 119 7.11 7.35 10.20
CA ALA A 119 6.94 6.02 10.76
C ALA A 119 6.54 6.12 12.25
N VAL A 120 5.24 6.05 12.55
CA VAL A 120 4.76 5.93 13.96
C VAL A 120 5.33 4.66 14.59
N ASP A 121 6.10 4.84 15.67
CA ASP A 121 7.03 3.89 16.31
C ASP A 121 6.49 2.46 16.54
N ALA A 122 7.17 1.46 15.94
CA ALA A 122 7.38 0.10 16.44
C ALA A 122 8.08 -0.75 15.36
N PRO A 123 9.07 -1.61 15.73
CA PRO A 123 9.81 -2.41 14.77
C PRO A 123 8.93 -3.45 14.07
N LEU A 124 9.21 -3.70 12.78
CA LEU A 124 8.68 -4.84 12.04
C LEU A 124 9.12 -6.12 12.76
N ARG A 125 8.17 -6.91 13.26
CA ARG A 125 8.44 -8.30 13.65
C ARG A 125 8.26 -9.20 12.42
N PRO A 126 9.15 -10.20 12.26
CA PRO A 126 9.11 -11.13 11.14
C PRO A 126 7.78 -11.89 11.07
#